data_AF-I1PHC0-F1
#
_entry.id   AF-I1PHC0-F1
#
_cell.length_a   1.000
_cell.length_b   1.000
_cell.length_c   1.000
_cell.angle_alpha   90.00
_cell.angle_beta   90.00
_cell.angle_gamma   90.00
#
_symmetry.space_group_name_H-M   'P 1'
#
loop_
_entity.id
_entity.type
_entity.pdbx_description
1 polymer ?
#
loop_
_entity_poly.entity_id
_entity_poly.type
_entity_poly.pdbx_seq_one_letter_code
_entity_poly.pdbx_strand_id
1 'polypeptide(L)'
;MAEPVQSQIRRRSSRSVVCVTVTYPPGDKDIFGIVIGLSSKNAIVITCGHYFYEEVLGIGVTFEYEKILVDTDHILFNADIAMIPVSIPEGFDITDVEEIPLCETLPSLHENIHLFSPEYCRVTSGNIIGTTSDIAFQCNPCISEDSEFGAPLLNNSFELIGMSTGYGRLYLTAISSISIARAIERTQGRQFQGVQHALQHLRSNRL
;
A
#
# COMPACT_ATOMS: atom_id res chain seq x y z
N MET A 1 -5.09 -18.25 -25.67
CA MET A 1 -3.82 -17.58 -25.28
C MET A 1 -4.04 -16.97 -23.91
N ALA A 2 -3.13 -17.18 -22.96
CA ALA A 2 -3.25 -16.57 -21.63
C ALA A 2 -2.96 -15.07 -21.71
N GLU A 3 -3.69 -14.27 -20.92
CA GLU A 3 -3.50 -12.82 -20.82
C GLU A 3 -2.10 -12.52 -20.24
N PRO A 4 -1.36 -11.51 -20.76
CA PRO A 4 -0.05 -11.13 -20.20
C PRO A 4 -0.14 -10.77 -18.71
N VAL A 5 0.86 -11.19 -17.91
CA VAL A 5 0.91 -10.93 -16.46
C VAL A 5 0.71 -9.44 -16.15
N GLN A 6 1.34 -8.54 -16.91
CA GLN A 6 1.19 -7.09 -16.73
C GLN A 6 -0.25 -6.59 -16.91
N SER A 7 -1.01 -7.16 -17.85
CA SER A 7 -2.42 -6.79 -18.06
C SER A 7 -3.30 -7.26 -16.90
N GLN A 8 -3.04 -8.47 -16.39
CA GLN A 8 -3.72 -9.00 -15.21
C GLN A 8 -3.41 -8.19 -13.95
N ILE A 9 -2.14 -7.81 -13.75
CA ILE A 9 -1.70 -6.95 -12.64
C ILE A 9 -2.42 -5.62 -12.73
N ARG A 10 -2.37 -4.97 -13.89
CA ARG A 10 -3.04 -3.67 -14.09
C ARG A 10 -4.51 -3.72 -13.69
N ARG A 11 -5.25 -4.75 -14.15
CA ARG A 11 -6.70 -4.87 -13.88
C ARG A 11 -7.02 -5.08 -12.39
N ARG A 12 -6.20 -5.85 -11.68
CA ARG A 12 -6.42 -6.13 -10.25
C ARG A 12 -5.94 -4.97 -9.37
N SER A 13 -4.77 -4.43 -9.67
CA SER A 13 -4.17 -3.36 -8.88
C SER A 13 -4.90 -2.04 -9.03
N SER A 14 -5.47 -1.73 -10.20
CA SER A 14 -6.26 -0.49 -10.37
C SER A 14 -7.47 -0.42 -9.44
N ARG A 15 -8.00 -1.57 -9.02
CA ARG A 15 -9.14 -1.69 -8.11
C ARG A 15 -8.75 -1.63 -6.63
N SER A 16 -7.46 -1.74 -6.33
CA SER A 16 -6.97 -1.87 -4.95
C SER A 16 -6.01 -0.75 -4.55
N VAL A 17 -5.69 0.15 -5.47
CA VAL A 17 -4.84 1.31 -5.22
C VAL A 17 -5.67 2.57 -5.30
N VAL A 18 -5.53 3.42 -4.30
CA VAL A 18 -6.29 4.66 -4.11
C VAL A 18 -5.33 5.85 -4.06
N CYS A 19 -5.85 7.04 -4.29
CA CYS A 19 -5.10 8.26 -4.00
C CYS A 19 -5.34 8.66 -2.54
N VAL A 20 -4.27 8.95 -1.81
CA VAL A 20 -4.31 9.52 -0.47
C VAL A 20 -3.81 10.96 -0.59
N THR A 21 -4.70 11.91 -0.35
CA THR A 21 -4.35 13.33 -0.24
C THR A 21 -4.09 13.65 1.22
N VAL A 22 -2.88 14.10 1.54
CA VAL A 22 -2.50 14.63 2.85
C VAL A 22 -2.40 16.15 2.75
N THR A 23 -3.17 16.86 3.56
CA THR A 23 -3.18 18.33 3.61
C THR A 23 -2.31 18.80 4.77
N TYR A 24 -1.32 19.64 4.48
CA TYR A 24 -0.45 20.29 5.46
C TYR A 24 -0.11 21.72 4.99
N PRO A 25 0.37 22.64 5.85
CA PRO A 25 0.91 23.91 5.38
C PRO A 25 2.22 23.65 4.61
N PRO A 26 2.41 24.08 3.34
CA PRO A 26 1.64 25.09 2.59
C PRO A 26 0.65 24.55 1.55
N GLY A 27 0.48 23.24 1.39
CA GLY A 27 -0.40 22.67 0.38
C GLY A 27 -0.59 21.16 0.48
N ASP A 28 -1.44 20.64 -0.40
CA ASP A 28 -1.77 19.23 -0.47
C ASP A 28 -0.64 18.41 -1.11
N LYS A 29 -0.54 17.16 -0.68
CA LYS A 29 0.28 16.15 -1.34
C LYS A 29 -0.51 14.88 -1.57
N ASP A 30 -0.51 14.47 -2.82
CA ASP A 30 -1.07 13.21 -3.26
C ASP A 30 0.01 12.13 -3.25
N ILE A 31 -0.32 11.00 -2.64
CA ILE A 31 0.48 9.78 -2.58
C ILE A 31 -0.42 8.58 -2.86
N PHE A 32 0.17 7.43 -3.19
CA PHE A 32 -0.61 6.22 -3.38
C PHE A 32 -0.92 5.54 -2.05
N GLY A 33 -2.11 4.97 -1.96
CA GLY A 33 -2.53 4.10 -0.86
C GLY A 33 -2.97 2.75 -1.39
N ILE A 34 -2.81 1.70 -0.58
CA ILE A 34 -3.14 0.32 -0.96
C ILE A 34 -4.22 -0.19 -0.02
N VAL A 35 -5.33 -0.69 -0.58
CA VAL A 35 -6.42 -1.32 0.18
C VAL A 35 -5.97 -2.73 0.58
N ILE A 36 -5.84 -2.97 1.89
CA ILE A 36 -5.42 -4.27 2.46
C ILE A 36 -6.50 -4.93 3.33
N GLY A 37 -7.63 -4.27 3.49
CA GLY A 37 -8.82 -4.80 4.13
C GLY A 37 -10.05 -4.06 3.65
N LEU A 38 -11.10 -4.79 3.27
CA LEU A 38 -12.31 -4.21 2.71
C LEU A 38 -13.56 -4.91 3.25
N SER A 39 -14.59 -4.11 3.52
CA SER A 39 -15.95 -4.54 3.82
C SER A 39 -16.94 -3.55 3.21
N SER A 40 -18.24 -3.81 3.34
CA SER A 40 -19.28 -2.89 2.89
C SER A 40 -19.35 -1.57 3.66
N LYS A 41 -18.65 -1.45 4.80
CA LYS A 41 -18.73 -0.27 5.69
C LYS A 41 -17.39 0.36 6.01
N ASN A 42 -16.31 -0.37 5.84
CA ASN A 42 -14.98 0.10 6.19
C ASN A 42 -13.94 -0.44 5.21
N ALA A 43 -12.91 0.34 4.98
CA ALA A 43 -11.68 -0.06 4.29
C ALA A 43 -10.46 0.27 5.15
N ILE A 44 -9.39 -0.49 5.02
CA ILE A 44 -8.08 -0.17 5.59
C ILE A 44 -7.10 0.07 4.45
N VAL A 45 -6.59 1.30 4.40
CA VAL A 45 -5.61 1.74 3.40
C VAL A 45 -4.26 1.89 4.07
N ILE A 46 -3.20 1.38 3.45
CA ILE A 46 -1.82 1.64 3.87
C ILE A 46 -1.13 2.61 2.92
N THR A 47 -0.25 3.43 3.46
CA THR A 47 0.62 4.33 2.68
C THR A 47 1.88 4.68 3.48
N CYS A 48 2.77 5.49 2.90
CA CYS A 48 4.02 5.95 3.51
C CYS A 48 3.75 6.85 4.73
N GLY A 49 4.28 6.48 5.89
CA GLY A 49 4.10 7.17 7.16
C GLY A 49 4.79 8.53 7.26
N HIS A 50 5.87 8.74 6.53
CA HIS A 50 6.68 9.96 6.60
C HIS A 50 5.96 11.21 6.12
N TYR A 51 4.85 11.07 5.39
CA TYR A 51 3.97 12.19 5.02
C TYR A 51 3.10 12.71 6.16
N PHE A 52 3.10 12.01 7.29
CA PHE A 52 2.27 12.33 8.45
C PHE A 52 3.10 12.76 9.67
N TYR A 53 4.40 13.00 9.49
CA TYR A 53 5.29 13.49 10.57
C TYR A 53 5.17 15.01 10.79
N GLU A 54 4.61 15.74 9.83
CA GLU A 54 4.31 17.18 9.94
C GLU A 54 2.88 17.40 10.45
N GLU A 55 2.52 18.66 10.70
CA GLU A 55 1.15 19.02 11.11
C GLU A 55 0.16 18.75 9.96
N VAL A 56 -0.54 17.62 10.05
CA VAL A 56 -1.58 17.23 9.10
C VAL A 56 -2.90 17.91 9.47
N LEU A 57 -3.42 18.72 8.55
CA LEU A 57 -4.69 19.44 8.70
C LEU A 57 -5.89 18.62 8.23
N GLY A 58 -5.66 17.62 7.36
CA GLY A 58 -6.73 16.80 6.81
C GLY A 58 -6.20 15.69 5.92
N ILE A 59 -6.99 14.63 5.81
CA ILE A 59 -6.67 13.46 4.99
C ILE A 59 -7.90 13.10 4.19
N GLY A 60 -7.71 12.82 2.91
CA GLY A 60 -8.75 12.23 2.09
C GLY A 60 -8.25 11.04 1.31
N VAL A 61 -9.12 10.05 1.18
CA VAL A 61 -8.88 8.85 0.38
C VAL A 61 -9.85 8.86 -0.79
N THR A 62 -9.30 8.87 -1.99
CA THR A 62 -10.07 8.89 -3.24
C THR A 62 -10.12 7.49 -3.83
N PHE A 63 -11.31 6.90 -3.83
CA PHE A 63 -11.61 5.65 -4.53
C PHE A 63 -12.12 6.01 -5.92
N GLU A 64 -11.33 5.70 -6.95
CA GLU A 64 -11.55 6.10 -8.34
C GLU A 64 -11.78 7.61 -8.54
N TYR A 65 -13.01 8.08 -8.32
CA TYR A 65 -13.46 9.47 -8.51
C TYR A 65 -14.08 10.11 -7.26
N GLU A 66 -14.38 9.31 -6.23
CA GLU A 66 -15.06 9.79 -5.03
C GLU A 66 -14.09 9.86 -3.85
N LYS A 67 -14.04 11.03 -3.19
CA LYS A 67 -13.15 11.30 -2.07
C LYS A 67 -13.89 11.18 -0.74
N ILE A 68 -13.37 10.35 0.15
CA ILE A 68 -13.82 10.24 1.55
C ILE A 68 -12.81 11.00 2.42
N LEU A 69 -13.30 11.93 3.23
CA LEU A 69 -12.49 12.59 4.26
C LEU A 69 -12.34 11.67 5.47
N VAL A 70 -11.12 11.54 5.96
CA VAL A 70 -10.79 10.65 7.06
C VAL A 70 -10.44 11.45 8.30
N ASP A 71 -10.95 11.01 9.45
CA ASP A 71 -10.56 11.55 10.75
C ASP A 71 -9.10 11.18 11.06
N THR A 72 -8.29 12.20 11.34
CA THR A 72 -6.87 12.07 11.62
C THR A 72 -6.60 11.33 12.94
N ASP A 73 -7.54 11.35 13.88
CA ASP A 73 -7.35 10.83 15.26
C ASP A 73 -7.22 9.30 15.33
N HIS A 74 -7.49 8.59 14.25
CA HIS A 74 -7.54 7.12 14.22
C HIS A 74 -6.47 6.46 13.36
N ILE A 75 -5.57 7.25 12.78
CA ILE A 75 -4.51 6.76 11.93
C ILE A 75 -3.40 6.16 12.78
N LEU A 76 -3.00 4.97 12.39
CA LEU A 76 -2.02 4.19 13.12
C LEU A 76 -0.68 4.23 12.39
N PHE A 77 0.38 4.58 13.11
CA PHE A 77 1.72 4.73 12.55
C PHE A 77 2.69 3.73 13.16
N ASN A 78 3.46 3.04 12.30
CA ASN A 78 4.61 2.27 12.74
C ASN A 78 5.63 2.14 11.61
N ALA A 79 6.91 2.43 11.90
CA ALA A 79 8.02 2.15 11.00
C ALA A 79 7.80 2.65 9.55
N ASP A 80 7.41 3.91 9.40
CA ASP A 80 7.11 4.54 8.09
C ASP A 80 5.92 3.94 7.32
N ILE A 81 5.01 3.27 8.04
CA ILE A 81 3.72 2.81 7.52
C ILE A 81 2.61 3.57 8.24
N ALA A 82 1.76 4.25 7.46
CA ALA A 82 0.49 4.78 7.92
C ALA A 82 -0.63 3.80 7.56
N MET A 83 -1.47 3.45 8.54
CA MET A 83 -2.71 2.69 8.34
C MET A 83 -3.89 3.62 8.57
N ILE A 84 -4.64 3.85 7.50
CA ILE A 84 -5.76 4.78 7.43
C ILE A 84 -7.05 3.97 7.45
N PRO A 85 -7.78 3.93 8.59
CA PRO A 85 -9.13 3.37 8.62
C PRO A 85 -10.10 4.33 7.93
N VAL A 86 -10.83 3.84 6.94
CA VAL A 86 -11.82 4.61 6.18
C VAL A 86 -13.20 4.07 6.48
N SER A 87 -14.09 4.91 7.01
CA SER A 87 -15.52 4.60 7.14
C SER A 87 -16.22 4.94 5.83
N ILE A 88 -16.84 3.95 5.20
CA ILE A 88 -17.50 4.07 3.90
C ILE A 88 -18.92 4.60 4.12
N PRO A 89 -19.26 5.80 3.60
CA PRO A 89 -20.60 6.36 3.74
C PRO A 89 -21.67 5.48 3.09
N GLU A 90 -22.89 5.52 3.63
CA GLU A 90 -24.03 4.85 3.01
C GLU A 90 -24.26 5.40 1.59
N GLY A 91 -24.38 4.49 0.61
CA GLY A 91 -24.56 4.83 -0.79
C GLY A 91 -23.29 5.13 -1.58
N PHE A 92 -22.11 5.11 -0.94
CA PHE A 92 -20.83 5.21 -1.63
C PHE A 92 -20.53 3.91 -2.40
N ASP A 93 -20.22 4.02 -3.69
CA ASP A 93 -19.97 2.85 -4.53
C ASP A 93 -18.52 2.36 -4.39
N ILE A 94 -18.37 1.17 -3.81
CA ILE A 94 -17.09 0.46 -3.71
C ILE A 94 -17.13 -0.90 -4.43
N THR A 95 -18.10 -1.13 -5.32
CA THR A 95 -18.25 -2.43 -6.00
C THR A 95 -17.03 -2.79 -6.85
N ASP A 96 -16.35 -1.78 -7.38
CA ASP A 96 -15.12 -1.94 -8.14
C ASP A 96 -13.85 -1.85 -7.29
N VAL A 97 -13.94 -1.75 -5.95
CA VAL A 97 -12.77 -1.77 -5.05
C VAL A 97 -12.45 -3.19 -4.60
N GLU A 98 -11.18 -3.55 -4.59
CA GLU A 98 -10.68 -4.86 -4.11
C GLU A 98 -9.57 -4.67 -3.06
N GLU A 99 -9.35 -5.69 -2.21
CA GLU A 99 -8.18 -5.76 -1.33
C GLU A 99 -7.02 -6.50 -2.02
N ILE A 100 -5.78 -6.04 -1.83
CA ILE A 100 -4.59 -6.79 -2.26
C ILE A 100 -4.18 -7.77 -1.15
N PRO A 101 -4.03 -9.09 -1.45
CA PRO A 101 -3.51 -10.03 -0.47
C PRO A 101 -2.03 -9.75 -0.16
N LEU A 102 -1.66 -9.77 1.12
CA LEU A 102 -0.26 -9.65 1.53
C LEU A 102 0.48 -10.98 1.34
N CYS A 103 1.66 -10.92 0.72
CA CYS A 103 2.53 -12.07 0.56
C CYS A 103 3.09 -12.50 1.92
N GLU A 104 3.04 -13.80 2.20
CA GLU A 104 3.47 -14.40 3.47
C GLU A 104 4.97 -14.71 3.53
N THR A 105 5.64 -14.69 2.38
CA THR A 105 7.07 -15.01 2.28
C THR A 105 7.91 -13.76 2.29
N LEU A 106 9.14 -13.87 2.81
CA LEU A 106 10.10 -12.77 2.75
C LEU A 106 10.52 -12.52 1.30
N PRO A 107 10.64 -11.24 0.89
CA PRO A 107 11.14 -10.87 -0.43
C PRO A 107 12.53 -11.49 -0.68
N SER A 108 12.69 -12.17 -1.82
CA SER A 108 13.91 -12.91 -2.12
C SER A 108 14.78 -12.21 -3.17
N LEU A 109 16.10 -12.29 -3.02
CA LEU A 109 17.02 -11.69 -4.00
C LEU A 109 16.78 -12.30 -5.40
N HIS A 110 16.75 -11.44 -6.42
CA HIS A 110 16.44 -11.76 -7.82
C HIS A 110 15.00 -12.23 -8.10
N GLU A 111 14.11 -12.20 -7.11
CA GLU A 111 12.69 -12.41 -7.35
C GLU A 111 12.16 -11.34 -8.31
N ASN A 112 11.36 -11.77 -9.29
CA ASN A 112 10.67 -10.90 -10.21
C ASN A 112 9.56 -10.15 -9.48
N ILE A 113 9.48 -8.86 -9.73
CA ILE A 113 8.52 -7.96 -9.10
C ILE A 113 7.86 -7.07 -10.14
N HIS A 114 6.71 -6.55 -9.78
CA HIS A 114 5.91 -5.67 -10.61
C HIS A 114 5.45 -4.48 -9.79
N LEU A 115 5.92 -3.31 -10.18
CA LEU A 115 5.45 -2.03 -9.67
C LEU A 115 4.25 -1.60 -10.51
N PHE A 116 3.14 -1.25 -9.86
CA PHE A 116 1.99 -0.65 -10.54
C PHE A 116 1.93 0.84 -10.20
N SER A 117 2.00 1.68 -11.24
CA SER A 117 1.94 3.14 -11.14
C SER A 117 0.55 3.59 -11.63
N PRO A 118 -0.39 3.94 -10.72
CA PRO A 118 -1.76 4.28 -11.08
C PRO A 118 -1.87 5.50 -12.00
N GLU A 119 -1.04 6.53 -11.76
CA GLU A 119 -1.01 7.77 -12.54
C GLU A 119 -0.84 7.50 -14.05
N TYR A 120 0.01 6.54 -14.40
CA TYR A 120 0.28 6.15 -15.78
C TYR A 120 -0.48 4.88 -16.21
N CYS A 121 -1.29 4.31 -15.33
CA CYS A 121 -1.94 3.01 -15.49
C CYS A 121 -0.97 1.95 -16.05
N ARG A 122 0.25 1.96 -15.51
CA ARG A 122 1.41 1.23 -16.06
C ARG A 122 1.92 0.22 -15.06
N VAL A 123 2.37 -0.93 -15.57
CA VAL A 123 3.09 -1.93 -14.79
C VAL A 123 4.54 -1.95 -15.26
N THR A 124 5.46 -1.67 -14.34
CA THR A 124 6.89 -1.74 -14.58
C THR A 124 7.45 -2.96 -13.85
N SER A 125 8.11 -3.84 -14.60
CA SER A 125 8.69 -5.06 -14.03
C SER A 125 10.17 -4.86 -13.74
N GLY A 126 10.66 -5.56 -12.74
CA GLY A 126 12.03 -5.50 -12.28
C GLY A 126 12.34 -6.66 -11.36
N ASN A 127 13.49 -6.61 -10.70
CA ASN A 127 13.90 -7.63 -9.76
C ASN A 127 14.33 -7.01 -8.43
N ILE A 128 14.25 -7.80 -7.36
CA ILE A 128 14.89 -7.47 -6.08
C ILE A 128 16.41 -7.57 -6.25
N ILE A 129 17.12 -6.49 -5.91
CA ILE A 129 18.58 -6.38 -6.07
C ILE A 129 19.32 -6.29 -4.74
N GLY A 130 18.59 -6.10 -3.64
CA GLY A 130 19.17 -6.03 -2.30
C GLY A 130 18.10 -6.18 -1.24
N THR A 131 18.46 -6.77 -0.10
CA THR A 131 17.60 -6.88 1.07
C THR A 131 18.33 -6.24 2.23
N THR A 132 17.79 -5.18 2.82
CA THR A 132 18.44 -4.52 3.96
C THR A 132 18.05 -5.18 5.28
N SER A 133 16.96 -5.97 5.30
CA SER A 133 16.51 -6.86 6.39
C SER A 133 15.16 -7.48 5.98
N ASP A 134 14.42 -8.05 6.94
CA ASP A 134 12.98 -8.29 6.79
C ASP A 134 12.16 -6.99 6.74
N ILE A 135 12.77 -5.83 7.03
CA ILE A 135 12.09 -4.54 7.09
C ILE A 135 11.81 -3.98 5.70
N ALA A 136 12.88 -3.89 4.89
CA ALA A 136 12.86 -3.24 3.60
C ALA A 136 13.76 -3.96 2.58
N PHE A 137 13.47 -3.74 1.31
CA PHE A 137 14.25 -4.26 0.20
C PHE A 137 14.44 -3.21 -0.89
N GLN A 138 15.47 -3.43 -1.69
CA GLN A 138 15.84 -2.62 -2.84
C GLN A 138 15.50 -3.40 -4.10
N CYS A 139 14.87 -2.72 -5.05
CA CYS A 139 14.52 -3.32 -6.33
C CYS A 139 14.81 -2.34 -7.46
N ASN A 140 15.03 -2.87 -8.65
CA ASN A 140 15.24 -2.06 -9.85
C ASN A 140 14.07 -2.31 -10.81
N PRO A 141 12.95 -1.57 -10.67
CA PRO A 141 11.97 -1.52 -11.75
C PRO A 141 12.64 -0.85 -12.95
N CYS A 142 12.48 -1.43 -14.15
CA CYS A 142 12.99 -0.79 -15.37
C CYS A 142 12.29 0.55 -15.59
N ILE A 143 12.89 1.63 -15.06
CA ILE A 143 12.46 3.04 -15.06
C ILE A 143 11.47 3.36 -13.92
N SER A 144 11.88 4.21 -12.98
CA SER A 144 10.99 4.88 -12.03
C SER A 144 11.12 6.40 -12.17
N GLU A 145 9.98 7.07 -12.26
CA GLU A 145 9.87 8.52 -12.10
C GLU A 145 9.54 8.81 -10.62
N ASP A 146 9.83 10.02 -10.13
CA ASP A 146 9.76 10.40 -8.71
C ASP A 146 8.34 10.30 -8.08
N SER A 147 7.30 9.89 -8.82
CA SER A 147 5.90 9.98 -8.41
C SER A 147 5.31 8.73 -7.74
N GLU A 148 6.06 7.65 -7.47
CA GLU A 148 5.45 6.37 -7.07
C GLU A 148 5.50 6.04 -5.58
N PHE A 149 5.53 7.02 -4.67
CA PHE A 149 5.45 6.74 -3.22
C PHE A 149 4.12 6.08 -2.84
N GLY A 150 4.18 5.01 -2.03
CA GLY A 150 3.01 4.25 -1.59
C GLY A 150 2.46 3.28 -2.64
N ALA A 151 3.09 3.19 -3.81
CA ALA A 151 2.68 2.26 -4.87
C ALA A 151 2.95 0.79 -4.47
N PRO A 152 2.09 -0.15 -4.90
CA PRO A 152 2.27 -1.55 -4.58
C PRO A 152 3.36 -2.19 -5.44
N LEU A 153 4.17 -3.03 -4.80
CA LEU A 153 5.06 -3.98 -5.44
C LEU A 153 4.47 -5.38 -5.29
N LEU A 154 4.33 -6.06 -6.41
CA LEU A 154 3.61 -7.32 -6.52
C LEU A 154 4.52 -8.43 -7.05
N ASN A 155 4.33 -9.65 -6.55
CA ASN A 155 4.93 -10.83 -7.15
C ASN A 155 4.09 -11.33 -8.35
N ASN A 156 4.55 -12.42 -8.98
CA ASN A 156 3.84 -13.06 -10.11
C ASN A 156 2.46 -13.63 -9.71
N SER A 157 2.21 -13.83 -8.42
CA SER A 157 0.95 -14.31 -7.86
C SER A 157 -0.04 -13.19 -7.52
N PHE A 158 0.29 -11.94 -7.86
CA PHE A 158 -0.52 -10.74 -7.57
C PHE A 158 -0.64 -10.43 -6.07
N GLU A 159 0.29 -10.93 -5.26
CA GLU A 159 0.36 -10.63 -3.83
C GLU A 159 1.25 -9.42 -3.59
N LEU A 160 0.87 -8.59 -2.63
CA LEU A 160 1.68 -7.47 -2.14
C LEU A 160 2.92 -8.02 -1.44
N ILE A 161 4.08 -7.82 -2.05
CA ILE A 161 5.38 -8.11 -1.43
C ILE A 161 5.98 -6.88 -0.75
N GLY A 162 5.53 -5.69 -1.14
CA GLY A 162 5.93 -4.46 -0.48
C GLY A 162 5.26 -3.21 -1.02
N MET A 163 5.53 -2.09 -0.36
CA MET A 163 5.05 -0.76 -0.70
C MET A 163 6.26 0.14 -0.90
N SER A 164 6.31 0.87 -2.00
CA SER A 164 7.42 1.78 -2.31
C SER A 164 7.48 2.96 -1.34
N THR A 165 8.69 3.29 -0.87
CA THR A 165 8.90 4.35 0.13
C THR A 165 10.01 5.33 -0.22
N GLY A 166 10.72 5.13 -1.33
CA GLY A 166 11.66 6.13 -1.84
C GLY A 166 12.59 5.59 -2.92
N TYR A 167 13.43 6.50 -3.42
CA TYR A 167 14.33 6.22 -4.53
C TYR A 167 15.78 6.49 -4.13
N GLY A 168 16.63 5.51 -4.38
CA GLY A 168 18.06 5.72 -4.54
C GLY A 168 18.38 6.02 -6.01
N ARG A 169 19.63 6.42 -6.28
CA ARG A 169 20.07 6.81 -7.63
C ARG A 169 19.86 5.74 -8.72
N LEU A 170 19.77 4.46 -8.34
CA LEU A 170 19.67 3.32 -9.26
C LEU A 170 18.65 2.25 -8.81
N TYR A 171 17.85 2.53 -7.78
CA TYR A 171 16.94 1.55 -7.19
C TYR A 171 15.79 2.22 -6.46
N LEU A 172 14.66 1.54 -6.39
CA LEU A 172 13.55 1.85 -5.51
C LEU A 172 13.72 1.09 -4.19
N THR A 173 13.40 1.75 -3.08
CA THR A 173 13.30 1.13 -1.75
C THR A 173 11.84 0.89 -1.41
N ALA A 174 11.56 -0.26 -0.81
CA ALA A 174 10.23 -0.67 -0.43
C ALA A 174 10.21 -1.30 0.96
N ILE A 175 9.13 -1.06 1.69
CA ILE A 175 8.81 -1.74 2.94
C ILE A 175 8.13 -3.07 2.61
N SER A 176 8.58 -4.16 3.23
CA SER A 176 8.05 -5.50 2.96
C SER A 176 6.62 -5.70 3.47
N SER A 177 5.89 -6.65 2.87
CA SER A 177 4.58 -7.11 3.36
C SER A 177 4.64 -7.64 4.79
N ILE A 178 5.75 -8.28 5.19
CA ILE A 178 5.98 -8.74 6.56
C ILE A 178 6.09 -7.56 7.53
N SER A 179 6.76 -6.48 7.14
CA SER A 179 6.82 -5.25 7.93
C SER A 179 5.47 -4.58 8.09
N ILE A 180 4.68 -4.55 7.02
CA ILE A 180 3.31 -4.07 7.05
C ILE A 180 2.48 -4.90 8.05
N ALA A 181 2.55 -6.22 7.96
CA ALA A 181 1.84 -7.11 8.89
C ALA A 181 2.32 -6.95 10.35
N ARG A 182 3.62 -6.73 10.57
CA ARG A 182 4.16 -6.42 11.90
C ARG A 182 3.69 -5.08 12.42
N ALA A 183 3.60 -4.05 11.57
CA ALA A 183 3.06 -2.75 11.93
C ALA A 183 1.59 -2.86 12.35
N ILE A 184 0.79 -3.64 11.62
CA ILE A 184 -0.61 -3.95 11.96
C ILE A 184 -0.70 -4.52 13.39
N GLU A 185 0.10 -5.53 13.73
CA GLU A 185 0.06 -6.13 15.07
C GLU A 185 0.57 -5.17 16.15
N ARG A 186 1.67 -4.46 15.89
CA ARG A 186 2.28 -3.52 16.85
C ARG A 186 1.35 -2.38 17.22
N THR A 187 0.63 -1.82 16.25
CA THR A 187 -0.32 -0.72 16.51
C THR A 187 -1.53 -1.18 17.33
N GLN A 188 -1.76 -2.49 17.43
CA GLN A 188 -2.76 -3.11 18.29
C GLN A 188 -2.17 -3.65 19.60
N GLY A 189 -0.89 -3.40 19.89
CA GLY A 189 -0.20 -3.90 21.09
C GLY A 189 0.03 -5.42 21.10
N ARG A 190 0.06 -6.06 19.92
CA ARG A 190 0.15 -7.52 19.76
C ARG A 190 1.52 -7.95 19.25
N GLN A 191 1.87 -9.21 19.52
CA GLN A 191 3.06 -9.84 18.95
C GLN A 191 2.77 -10.38 17.55
N PHE A 192 3.72 -10.22 16.64
CA PHE A 192 3.61 -10.74 15.29
C PHE A 192 3.67 -12.28 15.26
N GLN A 193 2.61 -12.91 14.75
CA GLN A 193 2.50 -14.38 14.63
C GLN A 193 2.45 -14.87 13.17
N GLY A 194 2.32 -13.95 12.21
CA GLY A 194 2.21 -14.25 10.79
C GLY A 194 1.32 -13.22 10.08
N VAL A 195 1.41 -13.17 8.75
CA VAL A 195 0.64 -12.22 7.93
C VAL A 195 -0.87 -12.47 8.06
N GLN A 196 -1.31 -13.72 7.97
CA GLN A 196 -2.73 -14.06 8.09
C GLN A 196 -3.31 -13.70 9.46
N HIS A 197 -2.55 -13.92 10.54
CA HIS A 197 -2.97 -13.51 11.88
C HIS A 197 -3.16 -11.99 11.98
N ALA A 198 -2.21 -11.22 11.43
CA ALA A 198 -2.31 -9.75 11.40
C ALA A 198 -3.56 -9.27 10.63
N LEU A 199 -3.83 -9.86 9.47
CA LEU A 199 -5.01 -9.52 8.66
C LEU A 199 -6.32 -9.93 9.33
N GLN A 200 -6.38 -11.10 9.99
CA GLN A 200 -7.55 -11.52 10.75
C GLN A 200 -7.86 -10.55 11.90
N HIS A 201 -6.83 -10.13 12.64
CA HIS A 201 -6.97 -9.17 13.72
C HIS A 201 -7.45 -7.79 13.26
N LEU A 202 -6.89 -7.33 12.13
CA LEU A 202 -7.32 -6.09 11.49
C LEU A 202 -8.81 -6.14 11.16
N ARG A 203 -9.28 -7.27 10.60
CA ARG A 203 -10.69 -7.50 10.26
C ARG A 203 -11.59 -7.64 11.48
N SER A 204 -11.09 -8.20 12.59
CA SER A 204 -11.91 -8.43 13.79
C SER A 204 -12.08 -7.19 14.67
N ASN A 205 -11.14 -6.23 14.62
CA ASN A 205 -11.10 -5.10 15.54
C ASN A 205 -11.65 -3.78 14.96
N ARG A 206 -11.83 -3.68 13.63
CA ARG A 206 -12.17 -2.41 12.95
C ARG A 206 -13.02 -2.55 11.68
N LEU A 207 -13.73 -3.66 11.49
CA LEU A 207 -14.82 -3.77 10.51
C LEU A 207 -16.18 -3.84 11.20
#